data_AF-A0A950NJ35-F1
#
_entry.id   AF-A0A950NJ35-F1
#
_cell.length_a   1.000
_cell.length_b   1.000
_cell.length_c   1.000
_cell.angle_alpha   90.00
_cell.angle_beta   90.00
_cell.angle_gamma   90.00
#
_symmetry.space_group_name_H-M   'P 1'
#
loop_
_entity.id
_entity.type
_entity.pdbx_description
1 polymer ?
#
loop_
_entity_poly.entity_id
_entity_poly.type
_entity_poly.pdbx_seq_one_letter_code
_entity_poly.pdbx_strand_id
1 'polypeptide(L)'
;MPNRLVIHALNPGRLTVFVGHKRIAALSSGQIEASAFDLFQSNWLRLAFAGVRQYMLERIYGDSTKFPFVPVRVDFIGVMTQNVLRRTLSVVRNSKHGGTLVFIEPDEEAELKRANGPLRFKYRIADTGPRTRYQTLLKHAVIRLNELVRQKKLNEISWAEYQRVPDEELNQLDEAFFEFAHFLADLTAVDGALVVTKRLELVGFGAELRAEAPGLTSVRRALDVEATLWAKEALDDVGTRHRAVYRLCEEHSNCVAIVISQDAAVRFVKNHNGAVTYWNQLSW
;
A
#
# COMPACT_ATOMS: atom_id res chain seq x y z
N MET A 1 5.89 26.61 10.17
CA MET A 1 7.35 26.49 10.44
C MET A 1 8.04 27.72 9.84
N PRO A 2 9.02 28.34 10.52
CA PRO A 2 9.71 29.51 9.98
C PRO A 2 10.46 29.16 8.69
N ASN A 3 10.55 30.11 7.75
CA ASN A 3 11.29 29.95 6.50
C ASN A 3 12.82 30.07 6.72
N ARG A 4 13.35 29.23 7.62
CA ARG A 4 14.76 29.13 8.02
C ARG A 4 15.09 27.66 8.18
N LEU A 5 16.38 27.31 8.19
CA LEU A 5 16.82 25.94 8.47
C LEU A 5 16.43 25.57 9.91
N VAL A 6 15.68 24.48 10.06
CA VAL A 6 15.25 23.94 11.35
C VAL A 6 15.73 22.49 11.44
N ILE A 7 16.45 22.16 12.51
CA ILE A 7 16.91 20.80 12.80
C ILE A 7 16.20 20.31 14.05
N HIS A 8 15.39 19.26 13.91
CA HIS A 8 14.73 18.57 15.00
C HIS A 8 15.51 17.32 15.38
N ALA A 9 16.02 17.28 16.61
CA ALA A 9 16.52 16.06 17.23
C ALA A 9 15.37 15.36 17.96
N LEU A 10 14.89 14.24 17.40
CA LEU A 10 13.74 13.53 17.95
C LEU A 10 14.16 12.50 18.99
N ASN A 11 15.27 11.79 18.75
CA ASN A 11 15.88 10.75 19.59
C ASN A 11 17.37 10.62 19.24
N PRO A 12 18.18 9.90 20.04
CA PRO A 12 19.56 9.55 19.65
C PRO A 12 19.60 8.92 18.25
N GLY A 13 20.46 9.45 17.37
CA GLY A 13 20.58 8.98 15.98
C GLY A 13 19.41 9.35 15.06
N ARG A 14 18.45 10.19 15.51
CA ARG A 14 17.32 10.67 14.71
C ARG A 14 17.26 12.18 14.62
N LEU A 15 17.57 12.70 13.43
CA LEU A 15 17.45 14.12 13.09
C LEU A 15 16.47 14.29 11.94
N THR A 16 15.77 15.42 11.91
CA THR A 16 15.03 15.84 10.72
C THR A 16 15.31 17.31 10.45
N VAL A 17 15.60 17.62 9.21
CA VAL A 17 16.03 18.95 8.75
C VAL A 17 14.97 19.51 7.83
N PHE A 18 14.51 20.73 8.11
CA PHE A 18 13.45 21.42 7.37
C PHE A 18 13.90 22.82 6.94
N VAL A 19 13.30 23.34 5.88
CA VAL A 19 13.21 24.78 5.59
C VAL A 19 11.75 25.12 5.34
N GLY A 20 11.18 25.98 6.17
CA GLY A 20 9.73 26.19 6.18
C GLY A 20 9.02 24.86 6.46
N HIS A 21 8.07 24.50 5.62
CA HIS A 21 7.32 23.24 5.71
C HIS A 21 7.95 22.08 4.93
N LYS A 22 9.06 22.32 4.21
CA LYS A 22 9.72 21.33 3.37
C LYS A 22 10.80 20.61 4.18
N ARG A 23 10.69 19.30 4.34
CA ARG A 23 11.79 18.48 4.86
C ARG A 23 12.88 18.37 3.80
N ILE A 24 14.10 18.73 4.17
CA ILE A 24 15.30 18.65 3.31
C ILE A 24 16.05 17.34 3.54
N ALA A 25 16.12 16.87 4.78
CA ALA A 25 16.77 15.60 5.08
C ALA A 25 16.23 14.99 6.37
N ALA A 26 16.39 13.68 6.53
CA ALA A 26 16.26 12.99 7.79
C ALA A 26 17.53 12.18 8.04
N LEU A 27 18.01 12.12 9.28
CA LEU A 27 18.93 11.09 9.74
C LEU A 27 18.07 10.09 10.50
N SER A 28 18.06 8.83 10.07
CA SER A 28 17.45 7.74 10.85
C SER A 28 18.38 6.55 10.84
N SER A 29 18.67 6.01 12.03
CA SER A 29 19.49 4.80 12.19
C SER A 29 20.85 4.90 11.49
N GLY A 30 21.47 6.09 11.55
CA GLY A 30 22.79 6.36 10.96
C GLY A 30 22.79 6.69 9.45
N GLN A 31 21.64 6.67 8.77
CA GLN A 31 21.55 7.00 7.36
C GLN A 31 20.86 8.34 7.09
N ILE A 32 21.46 9.16 6.21
CA ILE A 32 20.89 10.42 5.74
C ILE A 32 19.96 10.15 4.56
N GLU A 33 18.70 10.52 4.71
CA GLU A 33 17.67 10.46 3.69
C GLU A 33 17.31 11.87 3.25
N ALA A 34 17.89 12.32 2.14
CA ALA A 34 17.72 13.68 1.61
C ALA A 34 16.47 13.85 0.72
N SER A 35 15.84 12.75 0.28
CA SER A 35 14.72 12.78 -0.65
C SER A 35 13.48 12.14 -0.02
N ALA A 36 12.54 12.97 0.42
CA ALA A 36 11.20 12.53 0.78
C ALA A 36 10.32 12.63 -0.46
N PHE A 37 10.17 11.53 -1.20
CA PHE A 37 9.20 11.43 -2.29
C PHE A 37 7.96 10.67 -1.84
N ASP A 38 6.83 10.99 -2.47
CA ASP A 38 5.56 10.32 -2.26
C ASP A 38 5.42 9.17 -3.27
N LEU A 39 5.66 7.93 -2.83
CA LEU A 39 5.62 6.75 -3.71
C LEU A 39 4.27 6.51 -4.36
N PHE A 40 3.20 7.00 -3.76
CA PHE A 40 1.85 6.91 -4.33
C PHE A 40 1.68 7.75 -5.60
N GLN A 41 2.60 8.68 -5.88
CA GLN A 41 2.66 9.44 -7.14
C GLN A 41 3.50 8.76 -8.23
N SER A 42 4.25 7.70 -7.88
CA SER A 42 5.14 7.03 -8.81
C SER A 42 4.40 6.40 -10.00
N ASN A 43 5.04 6.35 -11.15
CA ASN A 43 4.55 5.64 -12.33
C ASN A 43 4.62 4.13 -12.12
N TRP A 44 5.73 3.63 -11.57
CA TRP A 44 5.91 2.19 -11.38
C TRP A 44 4.84 1.59 -10.45
N LEU A 45 4.46 2.28 -9.38
CA LEU A 45 3.43 1.77 -8.47
C LEU A 45 2.06 1.83 -9.14
N ARG A 46 1.75 2.90 -9.88
CA ARG A 46 0.51 2.97 -10.67
C ARG A 46 0.42 1.83 -11.68
N LEU A 47 1.50 1.54 -12.40
CA LEU A 47 1.57 0.42 -13.34
C LEU A 47 1.43 -0.93 -12.65
N ALA A 48 2.07 -1.12 -11.49
CA ALA A 48 1.99 -2.35 -10.71
C ALA A 48 0.55 -2.70 -10.28
N PHE A 49 -0.35 -1.72 -10.23
CA PHE A 49 -1.77 -1.87 -9.86
C PHE A 49 -2.73 -1.50 -11.00
N ALA A 50 -2.26 -1.33 -12.24
CA ALA A 50 -3.08 -0.83 -13.35
C ALA A 50 -4.30 -1.70 -13.66
N GLY A 51 -4.16 -3.03 -13.57
CA GLY A 51 -5.26 -3.98 -13.81
C GLY A 51 -6.40 -3.93 -12.79
N VAL A 52 -6.16 -3.36 -11.61
CA VAL A 52 -7.15 -3.30 -10.51
C VAL A 52 -8.33 -2.44 -10.90
N ARG A 53 -8.10 -1.29 -11.53
CA ARG A 53 -9.17 -0.37 -11.91
C ARG A 53 -10.16 -1.03 -12.86
N GLN A 54 -9.67 -1.63 -13.94
CA GLN A 54 -10.53 -2.23 -14.95
C GLN A 54 -11.43 -3.31 -14.34
N TYR A 55 -10.82 -4.21 -13.56
CA TYR A 55 -11.55 -5.24 -12.82
C TYR A 55 -12.64 -4.65 -11.90
N MET A 56 -12.31 -3.61 -11.13
CA MET A 56 -13.27 -2.98 -10.22
C MET A 56 -14.44 -2.34 -10.96
N LEU A 57 -14.16 -1.66 -12.08
CA LEU A 57 -15.21 -1.08 -12.91
C LEU A 57 -16.09 -2.16 -13.54
N GLU A 58 -15.52 -3.25 -14.04
CA GLU A 58 -16.29 -4.40 -14.53
C GLU A 58 -17.17 -5.00 -13.43
N ARG A 59 -16.71 -5.03 -12.18
CA ARG A 59 -17.50 -5.55 -11.05
C ARG A 59 -18.59 -4.60 -10.57
N ILE A 60 -18.38 -3.30 -10.74
CA ILE A 60 -19.38 -2.27 -10.42
C ILE A 60 -20.44 -2.21 -11.53
N TYR A 61 -20.01 -2.18 -12.80
CA TYR A 61 -20.87 -2.01 -13.97
C TYR A 61 -21.43 -3.31 -14.56
N GLY A 62 -20.73 -4.44 -14.41
CA GLY A 62 -21.16 -5.75 -14.92
C GLY A 62 -22.42 -6.25 -14.23
N ASP A 63 -22.63 -5.87 -12.97
CA ASP A 63 -23.87 -6.11 -12.24
C ASP A 63 -24.96 -5.05 -12.53
N SER A 64 -24.64 -3.97 -13.28
CA SER A 64 -25.45 -2.76 -13.36
C SER A 64 -26.37 -2.67 -14.58
N THR A 65 -27.00 -3.77 -14.97
CA THR A 65 -28.01 -3.79 -16.05
C THR A 65 -29.26 -2.95 -15.74
N LYS A 66 -29.35 -2.29 -14.57
CA LYS A 66 -30.55 -1.62 -14.08
C LYS A 66 -30.48 -0.10 -13.93
N PHE A 67 -29.32 0.56 -14.06
CA PHE A 67 -29.22 2.01 -13.82
C PHE A 67 -28.29 2.74 -14.80
N PRO A 68 -28.62 3.97 -15.24
CA PRO A 68 -27.69 4.82 -15.99
C PRO A 68 -26.56 5.25 -15.06
N PHE A 69 -25.32 4.97 -15.45
CA PHE A 69 -24.13 5.45 -14.76
C PHE A 69 -23.49 6.61 -15.49
N VAL A 70 -23.02 7.60 -14.74
CA VAL A 70 -22.05 8.56 -15.26
C VAL A 70 -20.64 7.96 -15.26
N PRO A 71 -19.72 8.44 -16.11
CA PRO A 71 -18.34 8.01 -16.11
C PRO A 71 -17.64 8.20 -14.75
N VAL A 72 -16.90 7.18 -14.30
CA VAL A 72 -16.01 7.29 -13.13
C VAL A 72 -14.61 7.67 -13.58
N ARG A 73 -14.11 8.81 -13.07
CA ARG A 73 -12.75 9.28 -13.36
C ARG A 73 -11.71 8.27 -12.92
N VAL A 74 -10.61 8.24 -13.68
CA VAL A 74 -9.55 7.24 -13.56
C VAL A 74 -8.89 7.24 -12.19
N ASP A 75 -8.83 8.41 -11.55
CA ASP A 75 -8.17 8.63 -10.27
C ASP A 75 -9.00 8.19 -9.06
N PHE A 76 -10.33 8.14 -9.13
CA PHE A 76 -11.18 7.92 -7.95
C PHE A 76 -10.84 6.63 -7.18
N ILE A 77 -10.86 5.48 -7.87
CA ILE A 77 -10.56 4.17 -7.26
C ILE A 77 -9.12 4.12 -6.73
N GLY A 78 -8.18 4.68 -7.49
CA GLY A 78 -6.78 4.75 -7.07
C GLY A 78 -6.63 5.56 -5.78
N VAL A 79 -7.19 6.77 -5.73
CA VAL A 79 -7.12 7.66 -4.56
C VAL A 79 -7.78 7.03 -3.33
N MET A 80 -8.95 6.40 -3.48
CA MET A 80 -9.62 5.67 -2.39
C MET A 80 -8.72 4.56 -1.83
N THR A 81 -8.15 3.74 -2.70
CA THR A 81 -7.24 2.64 -2.34
C THR A 81 -6.01 3.18 -1.60
N GLN A 82 -5.43 4.27 -2.11
CA GLN A 82 -4.27 4.91 -1.50
C GLN A 82 -4.59 5.48 -0.12
N ASN A 83 -5.78 6.06 0.09
CA ASN A 83 -6.19 6.59 1.39
C ASN A 83 -6.34 5.48 2.44
N VAL A 84 -6.97 4.36 2.08
CA VAL A 84 -7.05 3.18 2.96
C VAL A 84 -5.65 2.70 3.33
N LEU A 85 -4.76 2.54 2.34
CA LEU A 85 -3.38 2.08 2.57
C LEU A 85 -2.58 3.06 3.43
N ARG A 86 -2.58 4.36 3.13
CA ARG A 86 -1.91 5.40 3.94
C ARG A 86 -2.37 5.33 5.39
N ARG A 87 -3.68 5.12 5.61
CA ARG A 87 -4.24 5.03 6.94
C ARG A 87 -3.81 3.75 7.66
N THR A 88 -3.88 2.59 7.01
CA THR A 88 -3.34 1.34 7.54
C THR A 88 -1.87 1.50 7.94
N LEU A 89 -1.03 2.01 7.04
CA LEU A 89 0.39 2.23 7.31
C LEU A 89 0.61 3.21 8.48
N SER A 90 -0.23 4.24 8.61
CA SER A 90 -0.19 5.17 9.74
C SER A 90 -0.49 4.49 11.07
N VAL A 91 -1.52 3.64 11.11
CA VAL A 91 -1.91 2.91 12.32
C VAL A 91 -0.79 1.95 12.74
N VAL A 92 -0.26 1.15 11.80
CA VAL A 92 0.85 0.21 12.07
C VAL A 92 2.11 0.96 12.53
N ARG A 93 2.43 2.08 11.89
CA ARG A 93 3.59 2.91 12.26
C ARG A 93 3.47 3.44 13.69
N ASN A 94 2.26 3.87 14.08
CA ASN A 94 2.02 4.46 15.39
C ASN A 94 1.97 3.41 16.52
N SER A 95 1.67 2.15 16.20
CA SER A 95 1.66 1.06 17.20
C SER A 95 3.07 0.58 17.59
N LYS A 96 4.12 0.92 16.81
CA LYS A 96 5.53 0.57 17.04
C LYS A 96 5.85 -0.93 17.08
N HIS A 97 4.93 -1.81 16.71
CA HIS A 97 5.18 -3.25 16.63
C HIS A 97 5.84 -3.66 15.30
N GLY A 98 5.82 -2.78 14.29
CA GLY A 98 6.19 -3.11 12.93
C GLY A 98 5.12 -3.98 12.25
N GLY A 99 5.32 -4.30 10.97
CA GLY A 99 4.39 -5.14 10.22
C GLY A 99 4.85 -5.38 8.80
N THR A 100 4.30 -6.41 8.17
CA THR A 100 4.58 -6.74 6.76
C THR A 100 3.26 -6.90 6.02
N LEU A 101 3.11 -6.17 4.91
CA LEU A 101 2.00 -6.29 3.97
C LEU A 101 2.52 -6.74 2.61
N VAL A 102 1.94 -7.78 2.05
CA VAL A 102 2.32 -8.32 0.73
C VAL A 102 1.10 -8.26 -0.19
N PHE A 103 1.30 -7.68 -1.38
CA PHE A 103 0.36 -7.66 -2.48
C PHE A 103 0.79 -8.67 -3.54
N ILE A 104 -0.09 -9.61 -3.85
CA ILE A 104 0.12 -10.63 -4.88
C ILE A 104 -0.84 -10.41 -6.06
N GLU A 105 -0.50 -10.93 -7.24
CA GLU A 105 -1.50 -10.99 -8.30
C GLU A 105 -2.60 -11.99 -7.93
N PRO A 106 -3.89 -11.66 -8.18
CA PRO A 106 -5.00 -12.58 -7.94
C PRO A 106 -4.79 -13.95 -8.62
N ASP A 107 -4.24 -13.94 -9.83
CA ASP A 107 -4.08 -15.15 -10.64
C ASP A 107 -2.90 -16.03 -10.15
N GLU A 108 -1.98 -15.47 -9.38
CA GLU A 108 -0.85 -16.18 -8.76
C GLU A 108 -1.23 -16.78 -7.38
N GLU A 109 -2.39 -16.43 -6.83
CA GLU A 109 -2.76 -16.78 -5.45
C GLU A 109 -2.69 -18.30 -5.18
N ALA A 110 -3.24 -19.11 -6.08
CA ALA A 110 -3.29 -20.56 -5.92
C ALA A 110 -1.89 -21.18 -5.86
N GLU A 111 -0.99 -20.70 -6.72
CA GLU A 111 0.40 -21.16 -6.76
C GLU A 111 1.16 -20.74 -5.50
N LEU A 112 1.03 -19.48 -5.08
CA LEU A 112 1.76 -18.94 -3.94
C LEU A 112 1.36 -19.61 -2.61
N LYS A 113 0.10 -20.06 -2.48
CA LYS A 113 -0.48 -20.67 -1.27
C LYS A 113 -0.40 -22.19 -1.20
N ARG A 114 0.09 -22.87 -2.24
CA ARG A 114 0.19 -24.34 -2.26
C ARG A 114 1.04 -24.85 -1.09
N ALA A 115 0.93 -26.13 -0.74
CA ALA A 115 1.56 -26.68 0.47
C ALA A 115 3.08 -26.42 0.56
N ASN A 116 3.78 -26.49 -0.58
CA ASN A 116 5.21 -26.19 -0.72
C ASN A 116 5.44 -24.86 -1.45
N GLY A 117 4.46 -23.94 -1.38
CA GLY A 117 4.54 -22.61 -1.95
C GLY A 117 5.33 -21.65 -1.05
N PRO A 118 5.67 -20.47 -1.58
CA PRO A 118 6.42 -19.44 -0.86
C PRO A 118 5.64 -18.82 0.30
N LEU A 119 4.32 -18.98 0.39
CA LEU A 119 3.49 -18.39 1.44
C LEU A 119 2.82 -19.46 2.31
N ARG A 120 3.27 -19.60 3.56
CA ARG A 120 2.63 -20.47 4.54
C ARG A 120 1.84 -19.66 5.56
N PHE A 121 0.52 -19.80 5.53
CA PHE A 121 -0.38 -19.04 6.39
C PHE A 121 -0.64 -19.72 7.72
N LYS A 122 -0.49 -18.98 8.82
CA LYS A 122 -1.05 -19.38 10.12
C LYS A 122 -2.57 -19.24 10.13
N TYR A 123 -3.08 -18.16 9.53
CA TYR A 123 -4.52 -17.89 9.42
C TYR A 123 -4.89 -17.58 7.97
N ARG A 124 -5.72 -18.45 7.39
CA ARG A 124 -6.28 -18.25 6.05
C ARG A 124 -7.63 -17.57 6.17
N ILE A 125 -7.91 -16.61 5.28
CA ILE A 125 -9.24 -16.03 5.16
C ILE A 125 -10.06 -16.90 4.19
N ALA A 126 -11.24 -17.31 4.64
CA ALA A 126 -12.19 -18.06 3.82
C ALA A 126 -12.74 -17.19 2.69
N ASP A 127 -13.19 -17.82 1.60
CA ASP A 127 -13.80 -17.12 0.47
C ASP A 127 -15.25 -16.71 0.79
N THR A 128 -15.39 -15.75 1.70
CA THR A 128 -16.65 -15.22 2.21
C THR A 128 -16.63 -13.68 2.15
N GLY A 129 -17.74 -13.02 2.49
CA GLY A 129 -17.87 -11.56 2.45
C GLY A 129 -16.69 -10.75 3.02
N PRO A 130 -16.08 -11.11 4.18
CA PRO A 130 -14.91 -10.44 4.71
C PRO A 130 -13.71 -10.36 3.75
N ARG A 131 -13.49 -11.38 2.92
CA ARG A 131 -12.40 -11.42 1.93
C ARG A 131 -12.51 -10.27 0.94
N THR A 132 -13.74 -9.92 0.57
CA THR A 132 -14.04 -8.91 -0.45
C THR A 132 -14.66 -7.63 0.12
N ARG A 133 -14.45 -7.36 1.42
CA ARG A 133 -15.06 -6.21 2.11
C ARG A 133 -14.70 -4.88 1.45
N TYR A 134 -13.45 -4.67 1.06
CA TYR A 134 -13.01 -3.43 0.41
C TYR A 134 -13.81 -3.13 -0.85
N GLN A 135 -13.98 -4.13 -1.72
CA GLN A 135 -14.69 -3.93 -2.97
C GLN A 135 -16.18 -3.70 -2.76
N THR A 136 -16.77 -4.32 -1.74
CA THR A 136 -18.17 -4.06 -1.37
C THR A 136 -18.35 -2.60 -0.95
N LEU A 137 -17.47 -2.09 -0.09
CA LEU A 137 -17.47 -0.68 0.33
C LEU A 137 -17.27 0.26 -0.86
N LEU A 138 -16.28 -0.04 -1.73
CA LEU A 138 -16.02 0.75 -2.93
C LEU A 138 -17.21 0.76 -3.89
N LYS A 139 -17.85 -0.39 -4.10
CA LYS A 139 -19.05 -0.51 -4.95
C LYS A 139 -20.19 0.34 -4.39
N HIS A 140 -20.44 0.28 -3.08
CA HIS A 140 -21.46 1.10 -2.42
C HIS A 140 -21.16 2.60 -2.57
N ALA A 141 -19.90 3.02 -2.34
CA ALA A 141 -19.49 4.41 -2.52
C ALA A 141 -19.69 4.90 -3.95
N VAL A 142 -19.33 4.10 -4.96
CA VAL A 142 -19.52 4.47 -6.37
C VAL A 142 -21.00 4.54 -6.74
N ILE A 143 -21.82 3.58 -6.30
CA ILE A 143 -23.26 3.58 -6.55
C ILE A 143 -23.91 4.81 -5.92
N ARG A 144 -23.63 5.07 -4.63
CA ARG A 144 -24.21 6.20 -3.91
C ARG A 144 -23.80 7.53 -4.53
N LEU A 145 -22.52 7.69 -4.85
CA LEU A 145 -22.03 8.90 -5.50
C LEU A 145 -22.62 9.07 -6.90
N ASN A 146 -22.83 7.99 -7.66
CA ASN A 146 -23.54 8.05 -8.96
C ASN A 146 -24.94 8.62 -8.82
N GLU A 147 -25.71 8.19 -7.82
CA GLU A 147 -27.06 8.71 -7.56
C GLU A 147 -27.05 10.21 -7.28
N LEU A 148 -26.15 10.66 -6.40
CA LEU A 148 -26.04 12.06 -5.99
C LEU A 148 -25.57 12.96 -7.14
N VAL A 149 -24.55 12.53 -7.88
CA VAL A 149 -24.02 13.25 -9.06
C VAL A 149 -25.12 13.39 -10.12
N ARG A 150 -25.92 12.35 -10.37
CA ARG A 150 -27.07 12.42 -11.29
C ARG A 150 -28.17 13.35 -10.81
N GLN A 151 -28.53 13.32 -9.51
CA GLN A 151 -29.51 14.25 -8.94
C GLN A 151 -29.06 15.71 -9.10
N LYS A 152 -27.77 15.97 -8.96
CA LYS A 152 -27.16 17.29 -9.15
C LYS A 152 -26.88 17.63 -10.61
N LYS A 153 -27.23 16.76 -11.57
CA LYS A 153 -26.97 16.90 -13.02
C LYS A 153 -25.50 17.15 -13.34
N LEU A 154 -24.62 16.52 -12.57
CA LEU A 154 -23.18 16.48 -12.81
C LEU A 154 -22.86 15.34 -13.78
N ASN A 155 -21.74 15.46 -14.48
CA ASN A 155 -21.43 14.61 -15.63
C ASN A 155 -20.42 13.49 -15.33
N GLU A 156 -19.80 13.46 -14.15
CA GLU A 156 -18.77 12.48 -13.81
C GLU A 156 -18.65 12.24 -12.30
N ILE A 157 -18.18 11.04 -11.93
CA ILE A 157 -17.77 10.69 -10.56
C ILE A 157 -16.27 10.97 -10.43
N SER A 158 -15.90 11.76 -9.43
CA SER A 158 -14.50 12.09 -9.14
C SER A 158 -14.23 12.11 -7.63
N TRP A 159 -12.96 12.07 -7.25
CA TRP A 159 -12.56 12.25 -5.85
C TRP A 159 -13.00 13.61 -5.29
N ALA A 160 -12.95 14.67 -6.11
CA ALA A 160 -13.39 15.99 -5.68
C ALA A 160 -14.89 16.04 -5.38
N GLU A 161 -15.71 15.31 -6.15
CA GLU A 161 -17.14 15.20 -5.86
C GLU A 161 -17.41 14.38 -4.60
N TYR A 162 -16.71 13.27 -4.43
CA TYR A 162 -16.80 12.45 -3.22
C TYR A 162 -16.55 13.28 -1.95
N GLN A 163 -15.56 14.18 -1.96
CA GLN A 163 -15.23 15.01 -0.80
C GLN A 163 -16.18 16.20 -0.59
N ARG A 164 -16.88 16.66 -1.63
CA ARG A 164 -17.67 17.91 -1.58
C ARG A 164 -19.15 17.67 -1.39
N VAL A 165 -19.66 16.53 -1.84
CA VAL A 165 -21.07 16.22 -1.75
C VAL A 165 -21.39 15.79 -0.32
N PRO A 166 -22.13 16.60 0.46
CA PRO A 166 -22.55 16.16 1.78
C PRO A 166 -23.61 15.07 1.62
N ASP A 167 -23.37 13.93 2.24
CA ASP A 167 -24.30 12.80 2.25
C ASP A 167 -24.01 11.90 3.46
N GLU A 168 -25.06 11.52 4.18
CA GLU A 168 -24.95 10.72 5.40
C GLU A 168 -24.45 9.30 5.10
N GLU A 169 -24.87 8.70 3.98
CA GLU A 169 -24.44 7.35 3.59
C GLU A 169 -22.96 7.35 3.15
N LEU A 170 -22.51 8.38 2.43
CA LEU A 170 -21.08 8.55 2.14
C LEU A 170 -20.24 8.73 3.40
N ASN A 171 -20.72 9.48 4.41
CA ASN A 171 -20.02 9.62 5.70
C ASN A 171 -19.89 8.27 6.43
N GLN A 172 -20.95 7.46 6.44
CA GLN A 172 -20.93 6.11 7.04
C GLN A 172 -19.96 5.18 6.28
N LEU A 173 -19.87 5.32 4.95
CA LEU A 173 -18.91 4.59 4.15
C LEU A 173 -17.46 5.02 4.44
N ASP A 174 -17.21 6.32 4.69
CA ASP A 174 -15.91 6.83 5.13
C ASP A 174 -15.49 6.22 6.48
N GLU A 175 -16.43 6.13 7.43
CA GLU A 175 -16.20 5.43 8.71
C GLU A 175 -15.92 3.94 8.48
N ALA A 176 -16.64 3.27 7.59
CA ALA A 176 -16.39 1.88 7.27
C ALA A 176 -15.01 1.65 6.60
N PHE A 177 -14.55 2.56 5.74
CA PHE A 177 -13.18 2.53 5.20
C PHE A 177 -12.13 2.78 6.29
N PHE A 178 -12.43 3.66 7.24
CA PHE A 178 -11.58 3.91 8.41
C PHE A 178 -11.41 2.66 9.27
N GLU A 179 -12.51 2.00 9.62
CA GLU A 179 -12.51 0.74 10.35
C GLU A 179 -11.79 -0.37 9.59
N PHE A 180 -12.01 -0.45 8.27
CA PHE A 180 -11.31 -1.43 7.44
C PHE A 180 -9.79 -1.20 7.47
N ALA A 181 -9.33 0.05 7.43
CA ALA A 181 -7.91 0.37 7.54
C ALA A 181 -7.29 -0.06 8.89
N HIS A 182 -8.05 0.08 9.99
CA HIS A 182 -7.66 -0.40 11.34
C HIS A 182 -7.62 -1.92 11.38
N PHE A 183 -8.63 -2.56 10.82
CA PHE A 183 -8.68 -4.01 10.72
C PHE A 183 -7.46 -4.58 9.97
N LEU A 184 -7.07 -3.98 8.83
CA LEU A 184 -5.83 -4.37 8.14
C LEU A 184 -4.60 -4.20 9.04
N ALA A 185 -4.53 -3.10 9.80
CA ALA A 185 -3.41 -2.84 10.70
C ALA A 185 -3.34 -3.89 11.82
N ASP A 186 -4.47 -4.27 12.41
CA ASP A 186 -4.54 -5.32 13.43
C ASP A 186 -4.06 -6.67 12.88
N LEU A 187 -4.44 -7.03 11.65
CA LEU A 187 -3.96 -8.25 11.01
C LEU A 187 -2.45 -8.24 10.76
N THR A 188 -1.85 -7.07 10.45
CA THR A 188 -0.39 -6.94 10.28
C THR A 188 0.39 -7.01 11.58
N ALA A 189 -0.25 -6.82 12.74
CA ALA A 189 0.40 -6.90 14.04
C ALA A 189 0.71 -8.34 14.47
N VAL A 190 0.09 -9.33 13.82
CA VAL A 190 0.40 -10.75 14.01
C VAL A 190 1.76 -11.07 13.39
N ASP A 191 2.57 -11.88 14.08
CA ASP A 191 3.89 -12.27 13.59
C ASP A 191 3.80 -13.01 12.24
N GLY A 192 4.49 -12.46 11.24
CA GLY A 192 4.37 -12.83 9.83
C GLY A 192 3.89 -11.66 8.96
N ALA A 193 3.39 -11.99 7.77
CA ALA A 193 2.84 -11.00 6.83
C ALA A 193 1.31 -11.11 6.73
N LEU A 194 0.66 -9.96 6.56
CA LEU A 194 -0.66 -9.87 5.94
C LEU A 194 -0.47 -9.98 4.43
N VAL A 195 -1.17 -10.92 3.79
CA VAL A 195 -1.18 -11.07 2.34
C VAL A 195 -2.56 -10.68 1.81
N VAL A 196 -2.56 -9.81 0.82
CA VAL A 196 -3.74 -9.39 0.07
C VAL A 196 -3.47 -9.52 -1.42
N THR A 197 -4.50 -9.70 -2.24
CA THR A 197 -4.33 -9.53 -3.68
C THR A 197 -4.16 -8.04 -3.99
N LYS A 198 -3.64 -7.70 -5.18
CA LYS A 198 -3.59 -6.31 -5.65
C LYS A 198 -4.96 -5.66 -5.75
N ARG A 199 -6.03 -6.46 -5.79
CA ARG A 199 -7.42 -6.00 -5.72
C ARG A 199 -7.88 -5.67 -4.29
N LEU A 200 -7.01 -5.76 -3.28
CA LEU A 200 -7.31 -5.70 -1.84
C LEU A 200 -8.25 -6.80 -1.35
N GLU A 201 -8.17 -8.01 -1.93
CA GLU A 201 -8.85 -9.19 -1.37
C GLU A 201 -7.99 -9.81 -0.28
N LEU A 202 -8.58 -10.14 0.87
CA LEU A 202 -7.83 -10.72 1.99
C LEU A 202 -7.52 -12.19 1.72
N VAL A 203 -6.23 -12.53 1.68
CA VAL A 203 -5.78 -13.91 1.45
C VAL A 203 -5.56 -14.65 2.77
N GLY A 204 -4.89 -13.98 3.71
CA GLY A 204 -4.53 -14.53 5.01
C GLY A 204 -3.51 -13.65 5.73
N PHE A 205 -3.26 -13.94 7.00
CA PHE A 205 -2.32 -13.20 7.85
C PHE A 205 -1.50 -14.13 8.74
N GLY A 206 -0.45 -13.59 9.35
CA GLY A 206 0.59 -14.41 10.00
C GLY A 206 1.26 -15.35 9.00
N ALA A 207 1.47 -14.87 7.77
CA ALA A 207 2.12 -15.65 6.72
C ALA A 207 3.64 -15.67 6.92
N GLU A 208 4.22 -16.86 6.94
CA GLU A 208 5.65 -17.08 6.83
C GLU A 208 6.04 -17.03 5.34
N LEU A 209 7.02 -16.18 5.01
CA LEU A 209 7.56 -16.04 3.66
C LEU A 209 8.76 -16.97 3.52
N ARG A 210 8.62 -17.99 2.67
CA ARG A 210 9.55 -19.13 2.54
C ARG A 210 10.42 -19.10 1.28
N ALA A 211 10.36 -18.01 0.52
CA ALA A 211 11.24 -17.82 -0.64
C ALA A 211 12.72 -17.91 -0.21
N GLU A 212 13.52 -18.64 -0.99
CA GLU A 212 14.92 -18.92 -0.65
C GLU A 212 15.89 -17.94 -1.33
N ALA A 213 15.66 -17.66 -2.62
CA ALA A 213 16.47 -16.80 -3.49
C ALA A 213 17.99 -16.80 -3.14
N PRO A 214 18.68 -17.96 -3.26
CA PRO A 214 20.06 -18.12 -2.78
C PRO A 214 21.08 -17.22 -3.49
N GLY A 215 20.80 -16.75 -4.69
CA GLY A 215 21.65 -15.82 -5.44
C GLY A 215 21.52 -14.34 -5.01
N LEU A 216 20.52 -14.01 -4.18
CA LEU A 216 20.28 -12.64 -3.77
C LEU A 216 21.25 -12.22 -2.66
N THR A 217 22.28 -11.46 -3.05
CA THR A 217 23.35 -10.98 -2.14
C THR A 217 23.21 -9.50 -1.82
N SER A 218 22.44 -8.76 -2.62
CA SER A 218 22.27 -7.31 -2.49
C SER A 218 20.97 -6.85 -3.12
N VAL A 219 20.51 -5.67 -2.72
CA VAL A 219 19.32 -5.00 -3.26
C VAL A 219 19.66 -3.59 -3.70
N ARG A 220 18.77 -2.98 -4.49
CA ARG A 220 18.85 -1.56 -4.84
C ARG A 220 18.06 -0.74 -3.80
N ARG A 221 18.70 0.25 -3.18
CA ARG A 221 18.01 1.34 -2.49
C ARG A 221 17.76 2.46 -3.49
N ALA A 222 16.50 2.76 -3.77
CA ALA A 222 16.14 3.87 -4.64
C ALA A 222 16.48 5.22 -4.00
N LEU A 223 17.03 6.13 -4.81
CA LEU A 223 17.37 7.51 -4.43
C LEU A 223 16.37 8.53 -5.01
N ASP A 224 15.53 8.10 -5.93
CA ASP A 224 14.41 8.84 -6.51
C ASP A 224 13.14 7.96 -6.59
N VAL A 225 12.00 8.60 -6.86
CA VAL A 225 10.68 7.96 -6.82
C VAL A 225 10.51 6.84 -7.86
N GLU A 226 11.19 6.94 -9.00
CA GLU A 226 11.15 5.97 -10.09
C GLU A 226 12.33 4.98 -10.08
N ALA A 227 13.21 5.05 -9.08
CA ALA A 227 14.45 4.27 -9.01
C ALA A 227 15.35 4.37 -10.26
N THR A 228 15.34 5.52 -10.95
CA THR A 228 16.33 5.81 -12.00
C THR A 228 17.72 6.02 -11.40
N LEU A 229 17.77 6.48 -10.14
CA LEU A 229 18.96 6.58 -9.33
C LEU A 229 18.85 5.62 -8.15
N TRP A 230 19.90 4.83 -7.91
CA TRP A 230 19.91 3.86 -6.83
C TRP A 230 21.32 3.62 -6.30
N ALA A 231 21.38 3.14 -5.06
CA ALA A 231 22.60 2.63 -4.43
C ALA A 231 22.47 1.12 -4.21
N LYS A 232 23.59 0.39 -4.31
CA LYS A 232 23.63 -1.04 -3.98
C LYS A 232 23.80 -1.20 -2.47
N GLU A 233 23.02 -2.07 -1.85
CA GLU A 233 23.15 -2.42 -0.43
C GLU A 233 23.23 -3.93 -0.24
N ALA A 234 24.20 -4.37 0.55
CA ALA A 234 24.34 -5.76 0.94
C ALA A 234 23.22 -6.18 1.90
N LEU A 235 22.95 -7.48 1.97
CA LEU A 235 21.90 -8.01 2.85
C LEU A 235 22.35 -8.27 4.30
N ASP A 236 23.62 -8.06 4.62
CA ASP A 236 24.24 -8.51 5.86
C ASP A 236 23.64 -7.83 7.11
N ASP A 237 23.28 -6.54 6.99
CA ASP A 237 22.79 -5.72 8.10
C ASP A 237 21.26 -5.55 8.13
N VAL A 238 20.50 -6.24 7.27
CA VAL A 238 19.03 -6.10 7.24
C VAL A 238 18.33 -7.15 8.10
N GLY A 239 17.28 -6.75 8.83
CA GLY A 239 16.51 -7.67 9.68
C GLY A 239 15.83 -8.82 8.91
N THR A 240 15.46 -9.89 9.63
CA THR A 240 14.86 -11.11 9.06
C THR A 240 13.62 -10.85 8.18
N ARG A 241 12.71 -9.96 8.61
CA ARG A 241 11.52 -9.58 7.82
C ARG A 241 11.87 -8.97 6.46
N HIS A 242 12.87 -8.08 6.44
CA HIS A 242 13.33 -7.46 5.20
C HIS A 242 13.91 -8.51 4.24
N ARG A 243 14.78 -9.39 4.74
CA ARG A 243 15.37 -10.46 3.91
C ARG A 243 14.29 -11.39 3.34
N ALA A 244 13.31 -11.77 4.15
CA ALA A 244 12.23 -12.64 3.71
C ALA A 244 11.39 -11.99 2.59
N VAL A 245 11.12 -10.68 2.71
CA VAL A 245 10.45 -9.91 1.66
C VAL A 245 11.31 -9.74 0.41
N TYR A 246 12.61 -9.47 0.55
CA TYR A 246 13.50 -9.35 -0.60
C TYR A 246 13.58 -10.65 -1.40
N ARG A 247 13.71 -11.79 -0.73
CA ARG A 247 13.70 -13.11 -1.39
C ARG A 247 12.36 -13.38 -2.09
N LEU A 248 11.24 -13.04 -1.45
CA LEU A 248 9.92 -13.18 -2.06
C LEU A 248 9.80 -12.35 -3.34
N CYS A 249 10.22 -11.08 -3.30
CA CYS A 249 10.17 -10.22 -4.48
C CYS A 249 11.16 -10.67 -5.57
N GLU A 250 12.31 -11.25 -5.22
CA GLU A 250 13.24 -11.82 -6.19
C GLU A 250 12.63 -13.01 -6.94
N GLU A 251 12.04 -13.95 -6.20
CA GLU A 251 11.45 -15.18 -6.76
C GLU A 251 10.11 -14.90 -7.48
N HIS A 252 9.35 -13.91 -7.00
CA HIS A 252 8.03 -13.55 -7.54
C HIS A 252 7.99 -12.05 -7.86
N SER A 253 8.42 -11.70 -9.08
CA SER A 253 8.63 -10.31 -9.52
C SER A 253 7.37 -9.44 -9.54
N ASN A 254 6.19 -10.07 -9.59
CA ASN A 254 4.91 -9.38 -9.60
C ASN A 254 4.47 -8.90 -8.22
N CYS A 255 5.01 -9.49 -7.15
CA CYS A 255 4.73 -9.09 -5.78
C CYS A 255 5.18 -7.65 -5.51
N VAL A 256 4.37 -6.93 -4.74
CA VAL A 256 4.76 -5.68 -4.09
C VAL A 256 4.63 -5.88 -2.59
N ALA A 257 5.63 -5.51 -1.82
CA ALA A 257 5.59 -5.64 -0.38
C ALA A 257 5.85 -4.29 0.30
N ILE A 258 5.27 -4.14 1.48
CA ILE A 258 5.52 -3.00 2.36
C ILE A 258 5.97 -3.56 3.71
N VAL A 259 7.15 -3.13 4.14
CA VAL A 259 7.72 -3.47 5.45
C VAL A 259 7.69 -2.22 6.32
N ILE A 260 6.99 -2.29 7.46
CA ILE A 260 7.02 -1.28 8.49
C ILE A 260 7.92 -1.78 9.62
N SER A 261 9.02 -1.08 9.85
CA SER A 261 9.95 -1.40 10.93
C SER A 261 9.41 -0.91 12.28
N GLN A 262 9.86 -1.53 13.38
CA GLN A 262 9.51 -1.08 14.75
C GLN A 262 9.91 0.38 15.02
N ASP A 263 10.96 0.82 14.33
CA ASP A 263 11.47 2.17 14.37
C ASP A 263 10.66 3.14 13.46
N ALA A 264 9.50 2.70 12.97
CA ALA A 264 8.58 3.47 12.13
C ALA A 264 9.04 3.74 10.69
N ALA A 265 10.18 3.19 10.25
CA ALA A 265 10.57 3.26 8.83
C ALA A 265 9.61 2.41 7.97
N VAL A 266 9.11 2.97 6.87
CA VAL A 266 8.24 2.26 5.92
C VAL A 266 8.99 2.06 4.62
N ARG A 267 9.10 0.80 4.17
CA ARG A 267 9.79 0.42 2.94
C ARG A 267 8.84 -0.25 1.98
N PHE A 268 8.72 0.30 0.78
CA PHE A 268 8.12 -0.42 -0.35
C PHE A 268 9.21 -1.25 -1.01
N VAL A 269 8.87 -2.46 -1.42
CA VAL A 269 9.78 -3.41 -2.05
C VAL A 269 9.10 -4.03 -3.26
N LYS A 270 9.83 -4.11 -4.37
CA LYS A 270 9.41 -4.79 -5.59
C LYS A 270 10.64 -5.24 -6.39
N ASN A 271 10.53 -6.32 -7.17
CA ASN A 271 11.45 -6.52 -8.28
C ASN A 271 11.17 -5.49 -9.38
N HIS A 272 12.09 -4.54 -9.53
CA HIS A 272 11.97 -3.44 -10.45
C HIS A 272 13.09 -3.51 -11.48
N ASN A 273 12.71 -3.71 -12.75
CA ASN A 273 13.63 -3.87 -13.87
C ASN A 273 14.67 -4.99 -13.62
N GLY A 274 14.19 -6.15 -13.15
CA GLY A 274 15.00 -7.36 -12.96
C GLY A 274 15.85 -7.37 -11.69
N ALA A 275 15.65 -6.45 -10.76
CA ALA A 275 16.34 -6.45 -9.47
C ALA A 275 15.42 -6.03 -8.33
N VAL A 276 15.53 -6.70 -7.18
CA VAL A 276 14.87 -6.24 -5.95
C VAL A 276 15.33 -4.84 -5.61
N THR A 277 14.35 -3.93 -5.58
CA THR A 277 14.53 -2.52 -5.27
C THR A 277 13.60 -2.16 -4.13
N TYR A 278 14.09 -1.33 -3.21
CA TYR A 278 13.28 -0.78 -2.15
C TYR A 278 13.33 0.74 -2.12
N TRP A 279 12.24 1.34 -1.63
CA TRP A 279 12.08 2.77 -1.45
C TRP A 279 11.66 3.06 -0.02
N ASN A 280 12.28 4.06 0.61
CA ASN A 280 11.86 4.54 1.92
C ASN A 280 10.72 5.56 1.74
N GLN A 281 9.55 5.27 2.33
CA GLN A 281 8.43 6.21 2.42
C GLN A 281 8.53 6.99 3.72
N LEU A 282 8.85 8.27 3.63
CA LEU A 282 9.21 9.08 4.79
C LEU A 282 8.15 10.09 5.21
N SER A 283 7.15 10.33 4.38
CA SER A 283 6.03 11.26 4.63
C SER A 283 4.87 10.91 3.73
N TRP A 284 3.65 11.12 4.17
CA TRP A 284 2.43 11.08 3.37
C TRP A 284 1.45 12.14 3.84
#